data_AF-A0A7U6QQB9-F1
#
_entry.id   AF-A0A7U6QQB9-F1
#
_cell.length_a   1.000
_cell.length_b   1.000
_cell.length_c   1.000
_cell.angle_alpha   90.00
_cell.angle_beta   90.00
_cell.angle_gamma   90.00
#
_symmetry.space_group_name_H-M   'P 1'
#
loop_
_entity.id
_entity.type
_entity.pdbx_description
1 polymer ?
#
loop_
_entity_poly.entity_id
_entity_poly.type
_entity_poly.pdbx_seq_one_letter_code
_entity_poly.pdbx_strand_id
1 'polypeptide(L)'
;MQYKEQLTECIQNDMDLDDIVRRFFIVHPTFAFNDLVKADDILNKVSLEFDVPINDILVCGSAKIGFSLKSGQPYKPGESDLDLAIINNEMYCRIFNKVLTETRNYSRRDLFQSKECLERYQYGIKLGMINYNFLPNIELKSELTSFLIVYQSIIEIFSQVFLVVSICRKVILSKSK
;
A
#
# COMPACT_ATOMS: atom_id res chain seq x y z
N MET A 1 5.87 -14.87 15.79
CA MET A 1 4.95 -13.89 16.43
C MET A 1 3.53 -14.42 16.35
N GLN A 2 2.73 -14.30 17.42
CA GLN A 2 1.32 -14.75 17.46
C GLN A 2 0.35 -13.56 17.37
N TYR A 3 0.48 -12.74 16.32
CA TYR A 3 -0.33 -11.53 16.18
C TYR A 3 -1.84 -11.80 16.10
N LYS A 4 -2.25 -12.98 15.60
CA LYS A 4 -3.66 -13.37 15.53
C LYS A 4 -4.32 -13.48 16.91
N GLU A 5 -3.62 -14.10 17.86
CA GLU A 5 -4.10 -14.25 19.24
C GLU A 5 -4.16 -12.88 19.93
N GLN A 6 -3.10 -12.09 19.81
CA GLN A 6 -3.03 -10.74 20.38
C GLN A 6 -4.11 -9.80 19.81
N LEU A 7 -4.38 -9.87 18.51
CA LEU A 7 -5.42 -9.05 17.87
C LEU A 7 -6.81 -9.48 18.33
N THR A 8 -7.04 -10.79 18.49
CA THR A 8 -8.30 -11.33 19.04
C THR A 8 -8.52 -10.85 20.47
N GLU A 9 -7.48 -10.88 21.31
CA GLU A 9 -7.53 -10.38 22.69
C GLU A 9 -7.85 -8.87 22.74
N CYS A 10 -7.26 -8.06 21.85
CA CYS A 10 -7.57 -6.64 21.79
C CYS A 10 -9.05 -6.38 21.45
N ILE A 11 -9.61 -7.14 20.50
CA ILE A 11 -11.03 -7.04 20.12
C ILE A 11 -11.94 -7.50 21.28
N GLN A 12 -11.59 -8.60 21.95
CA GLN A 12 -12.35 -9.12 23.09
C GLN A 12 -12.38 -8.16 24.27
N ASN A 13 -11.33 -7.35 24.43
CA ASN A 13 -11.22 -6.32 25.45
C ASN A 13 -11.80 -4.96 25.01
N ASP A 14 -12.55 -4.91 23.91
CA ASP A 14 -13.19 -3.70 23.37
C ASP A 14 -12.21 -2.52 23.20
N MET A 15 -10.98 -2.83 22.78
CA MET A 15 -9.97 -1.82 22.53
C MET A 15 -10.36 -0.97 21.33
N ASP A 16 -10.12 0.34 21.44
CA ASP A 16 -10.37 1.29 20.36
C ASP A 16 -9.66 0.88 19.07
N LEU A 17 -10.37 1.01 17.94
CA LEU A 17 -9.89 0.54 16.65
C LEU A 17 -8.62 1.27 16.21
N ASP A 18 -8.50 2.58 16.48
CA ASP A 18 -7.32 3.35 16.11
C ASP A 18 -6.10 2.88 16.92
N ASP A 19 -6.30 2.49 18.17
CA ASP A 19 -5.25 1.89 19.00
C ASP A 19 -4.82 0.51 18.50
N ILE A 20 -5.75 -0.33 18.06
CA ILE A 20 -5.45 -1.62 17.42
C ILE A 20 -4.65 -1.38 16.13
N VAL A 21 -5.12 -0.51 15.25
CA VAL A 21 -4.43 -0.23 13.97
C VAL A 21 -3.04 0.33 14.21
N ARG A 22 -2.89 1.32 15.09
CA ARG A 22 -1.59 1.89 15.45
C ARG A 22 -0.65 0.82 16.01
N ARG A 23 -1.14 -0.05 16.90
CA ARG A 23 -0.34 -1.13 17.48
C ARG A 23 0.17 -2.11 16.43
N PHE A 24 -0.72 -2.66 15.61
CA PHE A 24 -0.36 -3.75 14.70
C PHE A 24 0.24 -3.31 13.38
N PHE A 25 -0.18 -2.17 12.81
CA PHE A 25 0.26 -1.72 11.50
C PHE A 25 1.42 -0.72 11.55
N ILE A 26 1.50 0.09 12.63
CA ILE A 26 2.53 1.12 12.76
C ILE A 26 3.66 0.67 13.70
N VAL A 27 3.33 0.24 14.93
CA VAL A 27 4.32 0.00 15.99
C VAL A 27 4.95 -1.39 15.89
N HIS A 28 4.14 -2.42 15.64
CA HIS A 28 4.66 -3.79 15.60
C HIS A 28 5.59 -4.02 14.40
N PRO A 29 6.65 -4.84 14.58
CA PRO A 29 7.51 -5.21 13.48
C PRO A 29 6.74 -6.02 12.43
N THR A 30 7.13 -5.86 11.17
CA THR A 30 6.55 -6.57 10.04
C THR A 30 6.84 -8.07 10.14
N PHE A 31 5.81 -8.90 10.13
CA PHE A 31 5.93 -10.35 10.24
C PHE A 31 6.80 -10.99 9.15
N ALA A 32 6.70 -10.51 7.91
CA ALA A 32 7.50 -11.01 6.78
C ALA A 32 9.00 -10.68 6.90
N PHE A 33 9.37 -9.66 7.67
CA PHE A 33 10.74 -9.15 7.77
C PHE A 33 11.50 -9.78 8.93
N ASN A 34 11.62 -11.11 8.92
CA ASN A 34 12.46 -11.85 9.87
C ASN A 34 13.95 -11.72 9.55
N ASP A 35 14.29 -11.39 8.31
CA ASP A 35 15.64 -11.07 7.84
C ASP A 35 15.73 -9.56 7.60
N LEU A 36 16.42 -8.85 8.51
CA LEU A 36 16.49 -7.39 8.48
C LEU A 36 17.32 -6.85 7.31
N VAL A 37 18.29 -7.63 6.81
CA VAL A 37 19.09 -7.22 5.64
C VAL A 37 18.20 -7.22 4.40
N LYS A 38 17.40 -8.27 4.22
CA LYS A 38 16.42 -8.31 3.13
C LYS A 38 15.36 -7.23 3.25
N ALA A 39 14.90 -6.95 4.48
CA ALA A 39 13.94 -5.88 4.72
C ALA A 39 14.50 -4.52 4.30
N ASP A 40 15.74 -4.22 4.68
CA ASP A 40 16.45 -2.99 4.29
C ASP A 40 16.58 -2.89 2.77
N ASP A 41 17.05 -3.95 2.10
CA ASP A 41 17.20 -3.98 0.65
C ASP A 41 15.89 -3.69 -0.11
N ILE A 42 14.79 -4.29 0.35
CA ILE A 42 13.44 -4.11 -0.22
C ILE A 42 13.00 -2.66 -0.04
N LEU A 43 13.05 -2.15 1.20
CA LEU A 43 12.57 -0.80 1.51
C LEU A 43 13.43 0.27 0.83
N ASN A 44 14.75 0.09 0.79
CA ASN A 44 15.67 1.01 0.13
C ASN A 44 15.45 1.06 -1.38
N LYS A 45 15.20 -0.08 -2.04
CA LYS A 45 14.85 -0.10 -3.47
C LYS A 45 13.56 0.67 -3.77
N VAL A 46 12.51 0.47 -2.98
CA VAL A 46 11.23 1.19 -3.12
C VAL A 46 11.44 2.68 -2.87
N SER A 47 12.24 3.02 -1.85
CA SER A 47 12.58 4.40 -1.50
C SER A 47 13.27 5.14 -2.64
N LEU A 48 14.30 4.54 -3.23
CA LEU A 48 15.06 5.11 -4.34
C LEU A 48 14.20 5.26 -5.60
N GLU A 49 13.37 4.27 -5.91
CA GLU A 49 12.54 4.32 -7.11
C GLU A 49 11.48 5.43 -7.05
N PHE A 50 10.72 5.47 -5.95
CA PHE A 50 9.60 6.40 -5.84
C PHE A 50 10.02 7.79 -5.37
N ASP A 51 11.30 7.95 -5.03
CA ASP A 51 11.87 9.16 -4.43
C ASP A 51 11.08 9.55 -3.17
N VAL A 52 10.95 8.57 -2.25
CA VAL A 52 10.26 8.74 -0.98
C VAL A 52 11.13 8.22 0.16
N PRO A 53 11.07 8.83 1.37
CA PRO A 53 11.77 8.29 2.53
C PRO A 53 11.32 6.86 2.86
N ILE A 54 12.24 6.01 3.32
CA ILE A 54 11.91 4.64 3.78
C ILE A 54 10.79 4.64 4.82
N ASN A 55 10.77 5.63 5.72
CA ASN A 55 9.77 5.77 6.78
C ASN A 55 8.34 6.04 6.26
N ASP A 56 8.19 6.44 4.99
CA ASP A 56 6.87 6.62 4.37
C ASP A 56 6.35 5.30 3.78
N ILE A 57 7.14 4.22 3.79
CA ILE A 57 6.78 2.92 3.24
C ILE A 57 6.31 2.01 4.36
N LEU A 58 5.07 1.54 4.28
CA LEU A 58 4.48 0.61 5.23
C LEU A 58 4.15 -0.72 4.57
N VAL A 59 4.62 -1.81 5.18
CA VAL A 59 4.13 -3.15 4.84
C VAL A 59 2.70 -3.31 5.35
N CYS A 60 1.85 -3.86 4.50
CA CYS A 60 0.43 -4.04 4.73
C CYS A 60 0.04 -5.51 4.58
N GLY A 61 -1.25 -5.79 4.72
CA GLY A 61 -1.81 -7.11 4.45
C GLY A 61 -1.27 -8.22 5.35
N SER A 62 -1.27 -9.44 4.82
CA SER A 62 -0.83 -10.62 5.56
C SER A 62 0.66 -10.60 5.87
N ALA A 63 1.48 -9.94 5.07
CA ALA A 63 2.91 -9.78 5.32
C ALA A 63 3.21 -8.93 6.57
N LYS A 64 2.32 -7.98 6.93
CA LYS A 64 2.48 -7.17 8.15
C LYS A 64 2.21 -7.98 9.41
N ILE A 65 1.07 -8.66 9.45
CA ILE A 65 0.53 -9.28 10.68
C ILE A 65 0.60 -10.82 10.68
N GLY A 66 1.12 -11.44 9.63
CA GLY A 66 1.30 -12.89 9.53
C GLY A 66 0.06 -13.69 9.12
N PHE A 67 -1.05 -13.05 8.79
CA PHE A 67 -2.26 -13.70 8.28
C PHE A 67 -3.17 -12.70 7.54
N SER A 68 -4.00 -13.21 6.63
CA SER A 68 -5.00 -12.39 5.93
C SER A 68 -6.16 -12.03 6.86
N LEU A 69 -6.47 -10.74 7.00
CA LEU A 69 -7.70 -10.30 7.68
C LEU A 69 -8.97 -10.71 6.94
N LYS A 70 -8.89 -10.91 5.61
CA LYS A 70 -10.04 -11.29 4.78
C LYS A 70 -10.35 -12.78 4.86
N SER A 71 -9.33 -13.63 4.77
CA SER A 71 -9.51 -15.09 4.66
C SER A 71 -9.03 -15.86 5.89
N GLY A 72 -8.34 -15.22 6.84
CA GLY A 72 -7.74 -15.86 8.01
C GLY A 72 -6.54 -16.76 7.71
N GLN A 73 -6.16 -16.91 6.43
CA GLN A 73 -5.07 -17.75 5.98
C GLN A 73 -3.72 -17.21 6.46
N PRO A 74 -2.78 -18.09 6.89
CA PRO A 74 -1.47 -17.66 7.35
C PRO A 74 -0.63 -17.09 6.20
N TYR A 75 0.22 -16.13 6.53
CA TYR A 75 1.27 -15.67 5.61
C TYR A 75 2.28 -16.79 5.42
N LYS A 76 2.61 -17.06 4.16
CA LYS A 76 3.61 -18.04 3.78
C LYS A 76 4.70 -17.36 2.96
N PRO A 77 5.93 -17.24 3.50
CA PRO A 77 7.07 -16.82 2.71
C PRO A 77 7.19 -17.75 1.49
N GLY A 78 7.33 -17.21 0.29
CA GLY A 78 7.30 -18.05 -0.91
C GLY A 78 6.03 -17.93 -1.75
N GLU A 79 4.89 -17.82 -1.07
CA GLU A 79 3.56 -17.99 -1.67
C GLU A 79 2.65 -16.78 -1.48
N SER A 80 2.88 -15.98 -0.44
CA SER A 80 2.04 -14.84 -0.08
C SER A 80 2.64 -13.52 -0.55
N ASP A 81 1.76 -12.67 -1.09
CA ASP A 81 2.11 -11.34 -1.58
C ASP A 81 2.63 -10.39 -0.47
N LEU A 82 3.46 -9.42 -0.86
CA LEU A 82 3.93 -8.33 0.00
C LEU A 82 3.26 -7.03 -0.42
N ASP A 83 2.14 -6.71 0.21
CA ASP A 83 1.47 -5.44 0.01
C ASP A 83 2.26 -4.29 0.67
N LEU A 84 2.51 -3.20 -0.07
CA LEU A 84 3.08 -1.96 0.51
C LEU A 84 2.14 -0.77 0.30
N ALA A 85 2.04 0.08 1.30
CA ALA A 85 1.45 1.41 1.20
C ALA A 85 2.54 2.46 1.29
N ILE A 86 2.43 3.52 0.49
CA ILE A 86 3.34 4.68 0.56
C ILE A 86 2.55 5.88 1.09
N ILE A 87 2.87 6.34 2.29
CA ILE A 87 2.21 7.46 2.95
C ILE A 87 3.04 8.73 2.74
N ASN A 88 3.03 9.23 1.51
CA ASN A 88 3.79 10.43 1.13
C ASN A 88 2.89 11.45 0.41
N ASN A 89 2.82 12.66 0.96
CA ASN A 89 1.93 13.71 0.46
C ASN A 89 2.38 14.28 -0.89
N GLU A 90 3.69 14.44 -1.09
CA GLU A 90 4.25 14.98 -2.33
C GLU A 90 3.97 14.04 -3.51
N MET A 91 4.27 12.76 -3.32
CA MET A 91 3.98 11.70 -4.29
C MET A 91 2.49 11.61 -4.59
N TYR A 92 1.64 11.65 -3.56
CA TYR A 92 0.19 11.66 -3.73
C TYR A 92 -0.27 12.82 -4.63
N CYS A 93 0.13 14.05 -4.29
CA CYS A 93 -0.23 15.24 -5.07
C CYS A 93 0.31 15.18 -6.50
N ARG A 94 1.55 14.72 -6.70
CA ARG A 94 2.17 14.55 -8.02
C ARG A 94 1.33 13.64 -8.92
N ILE A 95 0.97 12.47 -8.42
CA ILE A 95 0.18 11.47 -9.17
C ILE A 95 -1.25 11.97 -9.39
N PHE A 96 -1.88 12.52 -8.35
CA PHE A 96 -3.23 13.08 -8.44
C PHE A 96 -3.33 14.17 -9.51
N ASN A 97 -2.38 15.12 -9.51
CA ASN A 97 -2.33 16.21 -10.48
C ASN A 97 -2.08 15.71 -11.91
N LYS A 98 -1.20 14.71 -12.10
CA LYS A 98 -0.96 14.09 -13.41
C LYS A 98 -2.24 13.42 -13.93
N VAL A 99 -2.97 12.69 -13.08
CA VAL A 99 -4.26 12.10 -13.45
C VAL A 99 -5.29 13.17 -13.82
N LEU A 100 -5.45 14.23 -13.04
CA LEU A 100 -6.40 15.31 -13.35
C LEU A 100 -6.08 15.98 -14.69
N THR A 101 -4.80 16.23 -14.95
CA THR A 101 -4.32 16.87 -16.18
C THR A 101 -4.62 15.99 -17.40
N GLU A 102 -4.16 14.74 -17.39
CA GLU A 102 -4.30 13.81 -18.52
C GLU A 102 -5.77 13.44 -18.80
N THR A 103 -6.58 13.33 -17.76
CA THR A 103 -8.00 12.97 -17.89
C THR A 103 -8.92 14.16 -18.15
N ARG A 104 -8.39 15.40 -18.16
CA ARG A 104 -9.17 16.64 -18.22
C ARG A 104 -10.24 16.67 -17.12
N ASN A 105 -9.82 16.55 -15.87
CA ASN A 105 -10.69 16.46 -14.70
C ASN A 105 -11.73 15.33 -14.84
N TYR A 106 -11.29 14.12 -15.21
CA TYR A 106 -12.13 12.92 -15.40
C TYR A 106 -13.13 12.97 -16.57
N SER A 107 -13.04 13.99 -17.44
CA SER A 107 -13.90 14.08 -18.62
C SER A 107 -13.55 13.02 -19.67
N ARG A 108 -12.28 12.65 -19.79
CA ARG A 108 -11.79 11.56 -20.64
C ARG A 108 -12.02 10.19 -19.99
N ARG A 109 -13.26 9.72 -20.04
CA ARG A 109 -13.66 8.42 -19.47
C ARG A 109 -13.08 7.22 -20.22
N ASP A 110 -12.73 7.41 -21.49
CA ASP A 110 -12.07 6.43 -22.35
C ASP A 110 -10.70 5.98 -21.83
N LEU A 111 -10.06 6.81 -20.99
CA LEU A 111 -8.79 6.47 -20.36
C LEU A 111 -8.94 5.48 -19.21
N PHE A 112 -10.14 5.27 -18.67
CA PHE A 112 -10.37 4.29 -17.61
C PHE A 112 -10.83 2.96 -18.22
N GLN A 113 -10.37 1.85 -17.67
CA GLN A 113 -10.70 0.51 -18.18
C GLN A 113 -12.22 0.25 -18.22
N SER A 114 -12.94 0.82 -17.26
CA SER A 114 -14.39 0.72 -17.16
C SER A 114 -14.96 1.88 -16.35
N LYS A 115 -16.29 2.04 -16.38
CA LYS A 115 -17.00 2.97 -15.49
C LYS A 115 -16.75 2.62 -14.01
N GLU A 116 -16.78 1.34 -13.65
CA GLU A 116 -16.48 0.89 -12.29
C GLU A 116 -15.06 1.28 -11.88
N CYS A 117 -14.07 1.15 -12.77
CA CYS A 117 -12.68 1.54 -12.49
C CYS A 117 -12.58 3.03 -12.13
N LEU A 118 -13.25 3.91 -12.88
CA LEU A 118 -13.33 5.34 -12.55
C LEU A 118 -14.01 5.58 -11.19
N GLU A 119 -15.12 4.91 -10.91
CA GLU A 119 -15.83 5.04 -9.64
C GLU A 119 -14.96 4.62 -8.45
N ARG A 120 -14.24 3.49 -8.58
CA ARG A 120 -13.29 3.00 -7.57
C ARG A 120 -12.12 3.95 -7.37
N TYR A 121 -11.57 4.50 -8.45
CA TYR A 121 -10.52 5.52 -8.37
C TYR A 121 -11.00 6.76 -7.60
N GLN A 122 -12.15 7.32 -7.99
CA GLN A 122 -12.72 8.50 -7.35
C GLN A 122 -13.09 8.24 -5.88
N TYR A 123 -13.57 7.04 -5.56
CA TYR A 123 -13.79 6.62 -4.18
C TYR A 123 -12.49 6.63 -3.38
N GLY A 124 -11.40 6.09 -3.92
CA GLY A 124 -10.06 6.18 -3.32
C GLY A 124 -9.64 7.62 -3.05
N ILE A 125 -9.81 8.52 -4.04
CA ILE A 125 -9.46 9.94 -3.87
C ILE A 125 -10.22 10.59 -2.71
N LYS A 126 -11.51 10.28 -2.53
CA LYS A 126 -12.30 10.78 -1.39
C LYS A 126 -11.74 10.34 -0.04
N LEU A 127 -11.09 9.18 0.00
CA LEU A 127 -10.40 8.65 1.18
C LEU A 127 -8.95 9.15 1.31
N GLY A 128 -8.47 9.99 0.38
CA GLY A 128 -7.07 10.40 0.34
C GLY A 128 -6.12 9.29 -0.12
N MET A 129 -6.62 8.33 -0.91
CA MET A 129 -5.87 7.16 -1.39
C MET A 129 -5.84 7.09 -2.91
N ILE A 130 -4.71 6.68 -3.48
CA ILE A 130 -4.60 6.30 -4.89
C ILE A 130 -4.24 4.83 -4.93
N ASN A 131 -5.13 4.02 -5.49
CA ASN A 131 -4.86 2.62 -5.74
C ASN A 131 -4.43 2.45 -7.19
N TYR A 132 -3.22 1.93 -7.39
CA TYR A 132 -2.61 1.70 -8.69
C TYR A 132 -3.53 0.95 -9.68
N ASN A 133 -4.30 -0.05 -9.20
CA ASN A 133 -5.16 -0.87 -10.05
C ASN A 133 -6.26 -0.07 -10.75
N PHE A 134 -6.66 1.06 -10.17
CA PHE A 134 -7.72 1.92 -10.70
C PHE A 134 -7.19 3.18 -11.40
N LEU A 135 -5.87 3.30 -11.60
CA LEU A 135 -5.32 4.39 -12.40
C LEU A 135 -5.82 4.33 -13.85
N PRO A 136 -6.03 5.49 -14.50
CA PRO A 136 -6.32 5.53 -15.93
C PRO A 136 -5.11 5.04 -16.74
N ASN A 137 -5.36 4.60 -17.97
CA ASN A 137 -4.37 4.16 -18.94
C ASN A 137 -3.65 5.38 -19.54
N ILE A 138 -2.78 5.99 -18.72
CA ILE A 138 -1.92 7.12 -19.06
C ILE A 138 -0.46 6.69 -18.93
N GLU A 139 0.47 7.49 -19.45
CA GLU A 139 1.92 7.23 -19.38
C GLU A 139 2.39 6.90 -17.96
N LEU A 140 1.87 7.62 -16.96
CA LEU A 140 2.14 7.35 -15.55
C LEU A 140 1.81 5.92 -15.12
N LYS A 141 0.69 5.35 -15.58
CA LYS A 141 0.35 3.96 -15.24
C LYS A 141 1.34 3.01 -15.88
N SER A 142 1.80 3.28 -17.11
CA SER A 142 2.83 2.50 -17.78
C SER A 142 4.17 2.57 -17.04
N GLU A 143 4.62 3.77 -16.63
CA GLU A 143 5.81 3.99 -15.79
C GLU A 143 5.74 3.13 -14.51
N LEU A 144 4.61 3.22 -13.79
CA LEU A 144 4.38 2.44 -12.57
C LEU A 144 4.27 0.93 -12.84
N THR A 145 3.72 0.51 -13.99
CA THR A 145 3.64 -0.90 -14.40
C THR A 145 5.03 -1.47 -14.65
N SER A 146 5.86 -0.75 -15.38
CA SER A 146 7.24 -1.16 -15.68
C SER A 146 8.03 -1.35 -14.38
N PHE A 147 7.85 -0.45 -13.42
CA PHE A 147 8.40 -0.63 -12.09
C PHE A 147 7.89 -1.92 -11.44
N LEU A 148 6.57 -2.14 -11.38
CA LEU A 148 6.00 -3.33 -10.75
C LEU A 148 6.56 -4.64 -11.35
N ILE A 149 6.77 -4.68 -12.67
CA ILE A 149 7.36 -5.83 -13.36
C ILE A 149 8.84 -6.00 -13.02
N VAL A 150 9.62 -4.91 -13.05
CA VAL A 150 11.05 -4.94 -12.67
C VAL A 150 11.20 -5.33 -11.20
N TYR A 151 10.34 -4.81 -10.34
CA TYR A 151 10.31 -5.12 -8.92
C TYR A 151 9.93 -6.59 -8.68
N GLN A 152 8.91 -7.10 -9.38
CA GLN A 152 8.49 -8.49 -9.31
C GLN A 152 9.60 -9.45 -9.77
N SER A 153 10.38 -9.08 -10.81
CA SER A 153 11.54 -9.87 -11.29
C SER A 153 12.78 -9.77 -10.40
N ILE A 154 13.07 -8.62 -9.79
CA ILE A 154 14.11 -8.51 -8.74
C ILE A 154 13.74 -9.39 -7.54
N ILE A 155 12.45 -9.58 -7.30
CA ILE A 155 11.87 -10.41 -6.26
C ILE A 155 11.62 -11.85 -6.73
N GLU A 156 11.84 -12.24 -7.98
CA GLU A 156 11.88 -13.66 -8.37
C GLU A 156 13.10 -14.38 -7.76
N ILE A 157 14.15 -13.63 -7.38
CA ILE A 157 15.25 -14.11 -6.51
C ILE A 157 14.77 -14.29 -5.05
N PHE A 158 13.64 -13.66 -4.67
CA PHE A 158 13.06 -13.59 -3.33
C PHE A 158 11.54 -13.84 -3.35
N SER A 159 11.11 -14.92 -4.00
CA SER A 159 9.73 -15.43 -4.02
C SER A 159 8.60 -14.40 -3.87
N GLN A 160 8.33 -13.70 -4.97
CA GLN A 160 7.07 -13.11 -5.41
C GLN A 160 6.36 -12.12 -4.47
N VAL A 161 6.22 -10.88 -4.96
CA VAL A 161 5.50 -9.78 -4.33
C VAL A 161 4.52 -9.19 -5.33
N PHE A 162 3.21 -9.35 -5.10
CA PHE A 162 2.24 -8.40 -5.63
C PHE A 162 2.24 -7.15 -4.77
N LEU A 163 2.41 -6.01 -5.42
CA LEU A 163 2.46 -4.71 -4.78
C LEU A 163 1.18 -3.96 -5.11
N VAL A 164 0.20 -3.94 -4.21
CA VAL A 164 -0.86 -2.93 -4.25
C VAL A 164 -0.32 -1.65 -3.64
N VAL A 165 0.39 -0.84 -4.43
CA VAL A 165 0.77 0.51 -3.98
C VAL A 165 -0.50 1.30 -3.74
N SER A 166 -0.84 1.48 -2.47
CA SER A 166 -1.81 2.47 -2.02
C SER A 166 -1.03 3.69 -1.59
N ILE A 167 -1.13 4.76 -2.36
CA ILE A 167 -0.48 6.03 -2.04
C ILE A 167 -1.47 6.84 -1.23
N CYS A 168 -1.14 7.12 0.03
CA CYS A 168 -2.03 7.76 0.96
C CYS A 168 -1.54 9.18 1.27
N ARG A 169 -2.46 10.14 1.28
CA ARG A 169 -2.19 11.46 1.84
C ARG A 169 -2.08 11.33 3.36
N LYS A 170 -1.00 11.88 3.93
CA LYS A 170 -0.88 12.05 5.38
C LYS A 170 -1.99 12.99 5.87
N VAL A 171 -3.02 12.45 6.52
CA VAL A 171 -4.01 13.24 7.25
C VAL A 171 -3.43 13.50 8.64
N ILE A 172 -2.92 14.70 8.86
CA ILE A 172 -2.62 15.16 10.22
C ILE A 172 -3.98 15.40 10.88
N LEU A 173 -4.42 14.46 11.70
CA LEU A 173 -5.53 14.67 12.61
C LEU A 173 -5.05 15.67 13.69
N SER A 174 -5.08 16.96 13.39
CA SER A 174 -5.10 17.96 14.45
C SER A 174 -6.46 17.82 15.13
N LYS A 175 -6.49 17.25 16.34
CA LYS A 175 -7.61 17.46 17.24
C LYS A 175 -7.69 18.98 17.48
N SER A 176 -8.60 19.65 16.77
CA SER A 176 -9.05 20.98 17.17
C SER A 176 -9.72 20.80 18.52
N LYS A 177 -9.09 21.41 19.54
CA LYS A 177 -9.67 21.54 20.88
C LYS A 177 -10.95 22.37 20.83
#